data_AF-D1W618-F1
#
_entry.id   AF-D1W618-F1
#
_cell.length_a   1.000
_cell.length_b   1.000
_cell.length_c   1.000
_cell.angle_alpha   90.00
_cell.angle_beta   90.00
_cell.angle_gamma   90.00
#
_symmetry.space_group_name_H-M   'P 1'
#
loop_
_entity.id
_entity.type
_entity.pdbx_description
1 polymer ?
#
loop_
_entity_poly.entity_id
_entity_poly.type
_entity_poly.pdbx_seq_one_letter_code
_entity_poly.pdbx_strand_id
1 'polypeptide(L)'
;MQVGGKPSWELVLRYNWLEVRKKTCNFARKRPKKMRSILLSCLLIATTIAHAIPAKKMWRTYTQRDGSTIRVLMVGDEHLHYFLTDDQVPLVQRDNNFFYAKIEKDKLVSSNILAHEASLRTAVEKKNIRTVQEIEPLREKAPTRLYQLNKLPAMRKNQYAGKKKGLIILANFSDKTFRDEDPQKVFDDIVNKSGYKDYGGVGSVHDYFYDQSNGRFDLSFDVMGPVQLKHTLAYYGGDKDGQIDVRVSEMIVEACQAVNEKVDFRDYDWDNDGVVDQIVVIYAGYGQATSAKPETIWPHEFNIKSKNLVLDGVKINTYACSNELYEYYTGTGIGRVRNTLMGIGVICHEFSHCLGIPDFYDTGKSKNYGTGDWDIMASGSYNGPLGIGWVPPAYTSYEKNFAGWLDYTVLEHEPQHVTGMKPLLEGGEAYAIYNPQNHDEYYLLENKGRSKWDSYLPKSGLLVLHVDYDAKLWAYNMVNNTEQKQYNTHQRLTIVPADASYGNADRDTYPLGERDSLTANSTPALTLYNANWDNNYVLYNKVLNIRKDANGLISFNYLPDPHFNTAGIEPAFNGNATATIVSIYNMRGQRMSTTQLNGLPHGLYLLNLSDGTTRKVVVK
;
A
#
# COMPACT_ATOMS: atom_id res chain seq x y z
N MET A 1 85.59 -2.78 -26.76
CA MET A 1 84.63 -2.83 -25.63
C MET A 1 83.30 -2.33 -26.18
N GLN A 2 82.24 -3.13 -26.42
CA GLN A 2 81.71 -4.28 -25.68
C GLN A 2 81.34 -3.85 -24.23
N VAL A 3 80.13 -4.08 -23.69
CA VAL A 3 79.02 -4.98 -24.08
C VAL A 3 77.62 -4.37 -23.81
N GLY A 4 76.61 -4.71 -24.64
CA GLY A 4 75.18 -4.87 -24.25
C GLY A 4 74.31 -3.60 -24.02
N GLY A 5 73.02 -3.54 -24.38
CA GLY A 5 72.16 -4.51 -25.10
C GLY A 5 70.91 -3.84 -25.73
N LYS A 6 70.24 -4.53 -26.66
CA LYS A 6 69.01 -4.12 -27.40
C LYS A 6 67.74 -4.80 -26.81
N PRO A 7 66.49 -4.58 -27.28
CA PRO A 7 65.92 -3.64 -28.30
C PRO A 7 64.90 -2.63 -27.68
N SER A 8 64.44 -1.49 -28.24
CA SER A 8 64.09 -0.99 -29.61
C SER A 8 62.69 -1.38 -30.11
N TRP A 9 61.80 -0.55 -30.69
CA TRP A 9 61.75 0.89 -31.09
C TRP A 9 60.34 1.47 -30.71
N GLU A 10 59.84 2.69 -30.93
CA GLU A 10 59.84 3.67 -32.07
C GLU A 10 59.65 5.12 -31.54
N LEU A 11 60.41 6.13 -32.01
CA LEU A 11 60.11 7.10 -33.09
C LEU A 11 58.88 8.04 -32.87
N VAL A 12 58.93 9.38 -33.12
CA VAL A 12 60.09 10.31 -33.30
C VAL A 12 59.66 11.80 -33.25
N LEU A 13 60.45 12.67 -32.57
CA LEU A 13 60.49 14.18 -32.69
C LEU A 13 59.16 14.97 -32.44
N ARG A 14 59.05 16.30 -32.24
CA ARG A 14 59.83 17.44 -31.66
C ARG A 14 58.80 18.60 -31.42
N TYR A 15 59.05 19.74 -30.76
CA TYR A 15 60.30 20.33 -30.22
C TYR A 15 60.05 21.04 -28.85
N ASN A 16 60.49 22.29 -28.66
CA ASN A 16 60.49 23.02 -27.38
C ASN A 16 59.41 24.11 -27.25
N TRP A 17 58.87 24.21 -26.03
CA TRP A 17 58.63 25.42 -25.22
C TRP A 17 58.86 26.82 -25.82
N LEU A 18 57.90 27.72 -25.59
CA LEU A 18 58.14 29.10 -25.12
C LEU A 18 56.90 29.68 -24.40
N GLU A 19 57.11 30.57 -23.42
CA GLU A 19 56.08 31.07 -22.49
C GLU A 19 55.78 32.56 -22.73
N VAL A 20 54.49 32.96 -22.85
CA VAL A 20 54.06 34.37 -22.79
C VAL A 20 52.68 34.53 -22.13
N ARG A 21 52.59 35.43 -21.12
CA ARG A 21 51.32 36.06 -20.67
C ARG A 21 51.36 37.57 -20.95
N LYS A 22 50.36 38.14 -21.64
CA LYS A 22 49.85 39.53 -21.39
C LYS A 22 48.62 39.96 -22.24
N LYS A 23 47.52 40.23 -21.52
CA LYS A 23 46.58 41.39 -21.62
C LYS A 23 46.04 41.93 -22.98
N THR A 24 44.71 42.13 -22.99
CA THR A 24 43.93 43.29 -23.54
C THR A 24 43.80 43.46 -25.08
N CYS A 25 42.75 44.10 -25.67
CA CYS A 25 41.57 44.81 -25.11
C CYS A 25 40.38 44.96 -26.11
N ASN A 26 39.15 45.07 -25.58
CA ASN A 26 37.96 45.83 -26.08
C ASN A 26 37.39 45.53 -27.49
N PHE A 27 36.14 45.85 -27.86
CA PHE A 27 35.08 46.72 -27.29
C PHE A 27 33.68 46.04 -27.37
N ALA A 28 32.55 46.69 -27.06
CA ALA A 28 32.03 47.11 -25.74
C ALA A 28 30.70 47.89 -25.90
N ARG A 29 29.63 47.58 -25.14
CA ARG A 29 28.41 48.42 -25.07
C ARG A 29 27.74 48.49 -23.68
N LYS A 30 27.68 49.73 -23.17
CA LYS A 30 26.79 50.35 -22.15
C LYS A 30 26.01 49.46 -21.14
N ARG A 31 26.29 49.65 -19.84
CA ARG A 31 25.29 49.56 -18.74
C ARG A 31 24.37 50.82 -18.77
N PRO A 32 23.21 50.84 -18.09
CA PRO A 32 23.21 51.38 -16.71
C PRO A 32 22.17 50.81 -15.72
N LYS A 33 22.42 51.08 -14.43
CA LYS A 33 21.50 51.11 -13.27
C LYS A 33 20.94 49.80 -12.66
N LYS A 34 20.99 49.82 -11.33
CA LYS A 34 20.55 48.84 -10.32
C LYS A 34 19.15 48.24 -10.57
N MET A 35 19.03 46.92 -10.50
CA MET A 35 17.86 46.24 -9.92
C MET A 35 18.23 45.70 -8.54
N ARG A 36 17.23 45.58 -7.66
CA ARG A 36 17.39 45.07 -6.28
C ARG A 36 17.53 43.55 -6.30
N SER A 37 18.28 42.99 -5.36
CA SER A 37 18.21 41.56 -5.05
C SER A 37 16.80 41.23 -4.57
N ILE A 38 16.04 40.51 -5.38
CA ILE A 38 14.83 39.84 -4.93
C ILE A 38 15.28 38.46 -4.44
N LEU A 39 15.19 38.21 -3.13
CA LEU A 39 15.18 36.83 -2.65
C LEU A 39 13.91 36.19 -3.25
N LEU A 40 14.10 35.21 -4.12
CA LEU A 40 12.99 34.36 -4.54
C LEU A 40 12.70 33.41 -3.37
N SER A 41 11.89 33.88 -2.42
CA SER A 41 11.41 33.08 -1.30
C SER A 41 10.50 31.99 -1.84
N CYS A 42 11.07 30.81 -2.11
CA CYS A 42 10.33 29.62 -2.47
C CYS A 42 9.48 29.18 -1.27
N LEU A 43 8.25 29.70 -1.19
CA LEU A 43 7.20 29.07 -0.39
C LEU A 43 6.86 27.73 -1.05
N LEU A 44 7.62 26.70 -0.67
CA LEU A 44 7.11 25.34 -0.64
C LEU A 44 5.92 25.38 0.33
N ILE A 45 4.71 25.43 -0.22
CA ILE A 45 3.49 25.22 0.55
C ILE A 45 3.44 23.73 0.88
N ALA A 46 4.15 23.38 1.97
CA ALA A 46 4.13 22.07 2.59
C ALA A 46 2.73 21.83 3.15
N THR A 47 1.88 21.33 2.27
CA THR A 47 0.61 20.68 2.60
C THR A 47 0.92 19.33 3.27
N THR A 48 -0.08 18.75 3.91
CA THR A 48 0.11 17.61 4.82
C THR A 48 -1.01 16.59 4.61
N ILE A 49 -0.65 15.39 4.14
CA ILE A 49 -1.52 14.22 4.03
C ILE A 49 -1.46 13.45 5.35
N ALA A 50 -2.61 13.04 5.87
CA ALA A 50 -2.70 11.94 6.83
C ALA A 50 -2.91 10.62 6.05
N HIS A 51 -2.73 9.50 6.73
CA HIS A 51 -3.08 8.16 6.28
C HIS A 51 -3.92 7.53 7.40
N ALA A 52 -4.97 6.75 7.10
CA ALA A 52 -5.91 6.35 8.12
C ALA A 52 -6.74 5.12 7.76
N ILE A 53 -7.11 4.34 8.78
CA ILE A 53 -8.07 3.26 8.62
C ILE A 53 -9.41 3.78 8.02
N PRO A 54 -9.97 3.12 6.99
CA PRO A 54 -11.20 3.60 6.35
C PRO A 54 -12.41 3.51 7.28
N ALA A 55 -13.47 4.28 6.99
CA ALA A 55 -14.71 4.22 7.77
C ALA A 55 -15.23 2.78 7.90
N LYS A 56 -15.48 2.32 9.13
CA LYS A 56 -16.12 1.02 9.34
C LYS A 56 -17.56 1.08 8.82
N LYS A 57 -17.79 0.45 7.66
CA LYS A 57 -19.08 0.40 6.96
C LYS A 57 -20.14 -0.37 7.76
N MET A 58 -20.71 0.28 8.78
CA MET A 58 -21.74 -0.27 9.65
C MET A 58 -22.98 0.63 9.67
N TRP A 59 -24.14 0.01 9.45
CA TRP A 59 -25.44 0.65 9.69
C TRP A 59 -25.71 0.77 11.20
N ARG A 60 -25.95 1.99 11.66
CA ARG A 60 -26.33 2.32 13.05
C ARG A 60 -27.69 3.03 13.03
N THR A 61 -28.53 2.79 14.04
CA THR A 61 -29.81 3.49 14.22
C THR A 61 -29.75 4.34 15.48
N TYR A 62 -30.14 5.61 15.34
CA TYR A 62 -30.13 6.60 16.41
C TYR A 62 -31.54 7.14 16.65
N THR A 63 -31.84 7.49 17.91
CA THR A 63 -33.03 8.26 18.29
C THR A 63 -32.66 9.74 18.37
N GLN A 64 -33.44 10.59 17.72
CA GLN A 64 -33.19 12.03 17.61
C GLN A 64 -33.98 12.82 18.66
N ARG A 65 -33.68 14.12 18.78
CA ARG A 65 -34.22 15.04 19.81
C ARG A 65 -35.74 15.24 19.78
N ASP A 66 -36.40 14.89 18.68
CA ASP A 66 -37.85 14.96 18.51
C ASP A 66 -38.55 13.61 18.72
N GLY A 67 -37.79 12.56 19.06
CA GLY A 67 -38.29 11.19 19.24
C GLY A 67 -38.33 10.37 17.96
N SER A 68 -37.98 10.93 16.80
CA SER A 68 -37.81 10.16 15.57
C SER A 68 -36.60 9.22 15.66
N THR A 69 -36.57 8.18 14.83
CA THR A 69 -35.37 7.36 14.61
C THR A 69 -34.87 7.52 13.18
N ILE A 70 -33.56 7.39 13.01
CA ILE A 70 -32.91 7.37 11.70
C ILE A 70 -31.77 6.34 11.66
N ARG A 71 -31.68 5.61 10.56
CA ARG A 71 -30.67 4.60 10.27
C ARG A 71 -29.68 5.14 9.25
N VAL A 72 -28.40 5.10 9.62
CA VAL A 72 -27.31 5.69 8.85
C VAL A 72 -26.10 4.76 8.74
N LEU A 73 -25.40 4.86 7.62
CA LEU A 73 -24.10 4.27 7.35
C LEU A 73 -23.06 5.39 7.37
N MET A 74 -22.05 5.29 8.23
CA MET A 74 -20.88 6.18 8.12
C MET A 74 -20.05 5.77 6.90
N VAL A 75 -19.63 6.75 6.10
CA VAL A 75 -18.74 6.57 4.96
C VAL A 75 -17.67 7.66 4.94
N GLY A 76 -16.51 7.33 4.36
CA GLY A 76 -15.42 8.26 4.11
C GLY A 76 -14.15 7.91 4.90
N ASP A 77 -13.42 8.95 5.26
CA ASP A 77 -12.06 8.93 5.82
C ASP A 77 -11.80 10.18 6.68
N GLU A 78 -10.54 10.38 7.08
CA GLU A 78 -10.07 11.48 7.92
C GLU A 78 -10.02 12.84 7.20
N HIS A 79 -10.13 12.88 5.86
CA HIS A 79 -10.21 14.12 5.06
C HIS A 79 -11.66 14.55 4.77
N LEU A 80 -12.57 13.59 4.58
CA LEU A 80 -14.02 13.81 4.61
C LEU A 80 -14.76 12.51 4.90
N HIS A 81 -15.52 12.52 5.99
CA HIS A 81 -16.55 11.54 6.28
C HIS A 81 -17.93 12.18 6.41
N TYR A 82 -18.97 11.38 6.19
CA TYR A 82 -20.37 11.78 6.35
C TYR A 82 -21.25 10.54 6.52
N PHE A 83 -22.56 10.76 6.66
CA PHE A 83 -23.55 9.71 6.89
C PHE A 83 -24.46 9.54 5.68
N LEU A 84 -24.79 8.30 5.33
CA LEU A 84 -25.77 7.96 4.32
C LEU A 84 -26.99 7.28 4.93
N THR A 85 -28.20 7.69 4.54
CA THR A 85 -29.41 6.88 4.75
C THR A 85 -29.42 5.66 3.81
N ASP A 86 -30.32 4.70 4.04
CA ASP A 86 -30.51 3.55 3.13
C ASP A 86 -30.68 3.98 1.66
N ASP A 87 -31.42 5.08 1.41
CA ASP A 87 -31.62 5.68 0.08
C ASP A 87 -30.53 6.68 -0.36
N GLN A 88 -29.33 6.58 0.23
CA GLN A 88 -28.12 7.31 -0.19
C GLN A 88 -28.18 8.85 -0.04
N VAL A 89 -28.98 9.38 0.89
CA VAL A 89 -28.98 10.82 1.20
C VAL A 89 -27.84 11.15 2.19
N PRO A 90 -26.93 12.10 1.86
CA PRO A 90 -25.86 12.52 2.76
C PRO A 90 -26.32 13.44 3.89
N LEU A 91 -25.90 13.12 5.10
CA LEU A 91 -26.23 13.81 6.34
C LEU A 91 -24.96 14.17 7.14
N VAL A 92 -25.06 15.21 7.95
CA VAL A 92 -24.05 15.64 8.94
C VAL A 92 -24.61 15.44 10.33
N GLN A 93 -23.86 14.80 11.22
CA GLN A 93 -24.23 14.63 12.63
C GLN A 93 -23.79 15.86 13.45
N ARG A 94 -24.65 16.31 14.37
CA ARG A 94 -24.30 17.27 15.43
C ARG A 94 -25.20 17.03 16.63
N ASP A 95 -24.67 17.15 17.85
CA ASP A 95 -25.48 17.00 19.09
C ASP A 95 -26.27 15.67 19.15
N ASN A 96 -25.72 14.55 18.64
CA ASN A 96 -26.40 13.25 18.42
C ASN A 96 -27.69 13.31 17.57
N ASN A 97 -27.79 14.29 16.67
CA ASN A 97 -28.88 14.47 15.71
C ASN A 97 -28.32 14.55 14.28
N PHE A 98 -29.10 14.12 13.30
CA PHE A 98 -28.69 14.11 11.90
C PHE A 98 -29.42 15.19 11.11
N PHE A 99 -28.69 15.88 10.26
CA PHE A 99 -29.19 17.00 9.49
C PHE A 99 -28.79 16.85 8.02
N TYR A 100 -29.61 17.30 7.08
CA TYR A 100 -29.22 17.27 5.67
C TYR A 100 -27.92 18.04 5.46
N ALA A 101 -27.01 17.45 4.70
CA ALA A 101 -25.72 18.05 4.44
C ALA A 101 -25.85 19.34 3.59
N LYS A 102 -25.14 20.38 4.01
CA LYS A 102 -25.05 21.68 3.34
C LYS A 102 -23.59 21.99 3.03
N ILE A 103 -23.39 22.78 1.98
CA ILE A 103 -22.07 23.23 1.53
C ILE A 103 -21.94 24.72 1.86
N GLU A 104 -20.93 25.09 2.64
CA GLU A 104 -20.57 26.48 2.92
C GLU A 104 -19.05 26.65 2.88
N LYS A 105 -18.54 27.61 2.10
CA LYS A 105 -17.09 27.90 1.97
C LYS A 105 -16.26 26.64 1.67
N ASP A 106 -16.71 25.88 0.68
CA ASP A 106 -16.11 24.62 0.21
C ASP A 106 -16.00 23.52 1.28
N LYS A 107 -16.85 23.58 2.32
CA LYS A 107 -16.88 22.65 3.45
C LYS A 107 -18.27 22.10 3.73
N LEU A 108 -18.30 20.86 4.23
CA LEU A 108 -19.50 20.15 4.60
C LEU A 108 -19.98 20.57 5.99
N VAL A 109 -21.21 21.07 6.09
CA VAL A 109 -21.79 21.57 7.33
C VAL A 109 -23.26 21.13 7.48
N SER A 110 -23.79 21.18 8.70
CA SER A 110 -25.22 20.93 8.95
C SER A 110 -26.10 22.02 8.34
N SER A 111 -27.14 21.63 7.61
CA SER A 111 -28.22 22.55 7.20
C SER A 111 -29.06 23.09 8.37
N ASN A 112 -28.93 22.52 9.57
CA ASN A 112 -29.82 22.64 10.73
C ASN A 112 -31.26 22.14 10.52
N ILE A 113 -31.58 21.57 9.34
CA ILE A 113 -32.85 20.89 9.08
C ILE A 113 -32.68 19.43 9.47
N LEU A 114 -33.41 19.00 10.51
CA LEU A 114 -33.36 17.63 11.04
C LEU A 114 -33.82 16.65 9.95
N ALA A 115 -33.07 15.56 9.79
CA ALA A 115 -33.30 14.56 8.76
C ALA A 115 -34.12 13.38 9.27
N HIS A 116 -34.85 12.74 8.36
CA HIS A 116 -35.68 11.58 8.67
C HIS A 116 -35.52 10.47 7.62
N GLU A 117 -36.00 9.29 7.97
CA GLU A 117 -36.26 8.19 7.03
C GLU A 117 -37.09 8.65 5.83
N ALA A 118 -36.82 8.07 4.65
CA ALA A 118 -37.38 8.51 3.37
C ALA A 118 -38.93 8.56 3.35
N SER A 119 -39.58 7.70 4.12
CA SER A 119 -41.03 7.63 4.32
C SER A 119 -41.61 8.79 5.15
N LEU A 120 -40.82 9.40 6.03
CA LEU A 120 -41.24 10.45 6.97
C LEU A 120 -40.91 11.87 6.48
N ARG A 121 -39.97 12.03 5.54
CA ARG A 121 -39.48 13.34 5.09
C ARG A 121 -40.57 14.28 4.57
N THR A 122 -40.66 15.45 5.17
CA THR A 122 -41.52 16.57 4.76
C THR A 122 -41.10 17.18 3.42
N ALA A 123 -41.96 18.04 2.86
CA ALA A 123 -41.68 18.77 1.62
C ALA A 123 -40.60 19.86 1.75
N VAL A 124 -40.20 20.23 2.97
CA VAL A 124 -39.06 21.14 3.23
C VAL A 124 -37.75 20.36 3.15
N GLU A 125 -37.70 19.22 3.82
CA GLU A 125 -36.54 18.33 3.82
C GLU A 125 -36.20 17.82 2.42
N LYS A 126 -37.20 17.37 1.65
CA LYS A 126 -37.04 16.90 0.27
C LYS A 126 -36.44 17.95 -0.68
N LYS A 127 -36.46 19.25 -0.31
CA LYS A 127 -35.80 20.35 -1.04
C LYS A 127 -34.36 20.65 -0.58
N ASN A 128 -33.92 20.04 0.51
CA ASN A 128 -32.60 20.22 1.11
C ASN A 128 -31.75 18.92 1.07
N ILE A 129 -32.29 17.84 0.51
CA ILE A 129 -31.52 16.66 0.11
C ILE A 129 -30.44 17.11 -0.89
N ARG A 130 -29.17 16.88 -0.53
CA ARG A 130 -28.08 16.79 -1.50
C ARG A 130 -27.96 15.36 -2.01
N THR A 131 -27.38 15.22 -3.17
CA THR A 131 -26.80 13.95 -3.65
C THR A 131 -25.36 13.81 -3.13
N VAL A 132 -24.84 12.58 -3.11
CA VAL A 132 -23.41 12.31 -2.83
C VAL A 132 -22.53 13.18 -3.74
N GLN A 133 -22.84 13.17 -5.03
CA GLN A 133 -22.12 13.86 -6.11
C GLN A 133 -21.92 15.37 -5.91
N GLU A 134 -22.73 16.04 -5.08
CA GLU A 134 -22.58 17.46 -4.76
C GLU A 134 -21.57 17.73 -3.63
N ILE A 135 -21.32 16.74 -2.77
CA ILE A 135 -20.53 16.85 -1.52
C ILE A 135 -19.06 16.44 -1.71
N GLU A 136 -18.77 15.80 -2.84
CA GLU A 136 -17.43 15.44 -3.31
C GLU A 136 -16.37 16.58 -3.33
N PRO A 137 -16.67 17.85 -3.68
CA PRO A 137 -15.60 18.80 -4.10
C PRO A 137 -14.66 19.49 -3.09
N LEU A 138 -14.69 19.45 -1.75
CA LEU A 138 -15.41 18.63 -0.76
C LEU A 138 -14.38 17.98 0.18
N ARG A 139 -13.51 17.13 -0.37
CA ARG A 139 -12.25 16.75 0.28
C ARG A 139 -11.18 17.82 0.06
N GLU A 140 -10.49 18.23 1.13
CA GLU A 140 -9.25 19.01 1.00
C GLU A 140 -8.16 18.17 0.29
N LYS A 141 -7.16 18.83 -0.31
CA LYS A 141 -6.26 18.21 -1.31
C LYS A 141 -4.85 18.03 -0.75
N ALA A 142 -4.29 16.83 -0.94
CA ALA A 142 -3.18 16.35 -0.13
C ALA A 142 -1.89 16.01 -0.92
N PRO A 143 -0.92 16.96 -0.94
CA PRO A 143 0.52 16.70 -1.12
C PRO A 143 1.29 16.61 0.22
N THR A 144 2.50 16.04 0.41
CA THR A 144 3.39 15.13 -0.38
C THR A 144 4.35 14.37 0.58
N ARG A 145 4.63 13.07 0.41
CA ARG A 145 5.68 12.32 1.18
C ARG A 145 6.93 11.93 0.36
N LEU A 146 7.57 12.89 -0.32
CA LEU A 146 8.66 12.63 -1.29
C LEU A 146 10.00 12.14 -0.68
N TYR A 147 10.19 12.20 0.64
CA TYR A 147 11.47 11.87 1.28
C TYR A 147 11.68 10.36 1.46
N GLN A 148 10.74 9.65 2.10
CA GLN A 148 10.94 8.25 2.50
C GLN A 148 10.99 7.26 1.33
N LEU A 149 10.22 7.48 0.26
CA LEU A 149 10.23 6.57 -0.90
C LEU A 149 11.57 6.56 -1.66
N ASN A 150 12.40 7.59 -1.48
CA ASN A 150 13.78 7.63 -2.02
C ASN A 150 14.80 6.83 -1.18
N LYS A 151 14.43 6.27 -0.01
CA LYS A 151 15.22 5.20 0.61
C LYS A 151 15.08 3.94 -0.27
N LEU A 152 16.15 3.63 -1.02
CA LEU A 152 16.23 2.52 -1.99
C LEU A 152 15.81 1.16 -1.39
N PRO A 153 15.26 0.21 -2.17
CA PRO A 153 14.78 -1.08 -1.66
C PRO A 153 15.82 -1.87 -0.84
N ALA A 154 17.10 -1.78 -1.21
CA ALA A 154 18.20 -2.41 -0.48
C ALA A 154 18.39 -1.88 0.95
N MET A 155 17.98 -0.64 1.26
CA MET A 155 18.04 -0.10 2.62
C MET A 155 16.85 -0.57 3.46
N ARG A 156 15.65 -0.69 2.88
CA ARG A 156 14.44 -1.18 3.57
C ARG A 156 14.61 -2.61 4.08
N LYS A 157 15.27 -3.48 3.30
CA LYS A 157 15.64 -4.86 3.70
C LYS A 157 16.43 -4.96 5.01
N ASN A 158 17.11 -3.88 5.43
CA ASN A 158 17.85 -3.81 6.70
C ASN A 158 17.12 -2.99 7.78
N GLN A 159 16.33 -1.97 7.41
CA GLN A 159 15.59 -1.14 8.37
C GLN A 159 14.54 -1.98 9.11
N TYR A 160 13.79 -2.82 8.38
CA TYR A 160 12.71 -3.64 8.93
C TYR A 160 13.18 -5.08 9.23
N ALA A 161 14.33 -5.21 9.88
CA ALA A 161 14.90 -6.50 10.27
C ALA A 161 15.60 -6.45 11.64
N GLY A 162 15.73 -7.62 12.27
CA GLY A 162 16.30 -7.77 13.60
C GLY A 162 15.34 -7.33 14.72
N LYS A 163 15.89 -7.09 15.91
CA LYS A 163 15.13 -6.61 17.07
C LYS A 163 14.92 -5.10 16.99
N LYS A 164 13.67 -4.65 17.12
CA LYS A 164 13.29 -3.22 17.18
C LYS A 164 12.32 -2.96 18.34
N LYS A 165 12.23 -1.69 18.75
CA LYS A 165 11.34 -1.18 19.79
C LYS A 165 10.43 -0.09 19.20
N GLY A 166 9.12 -0.17 19.42
CA GLY A 166 8.22 0.97 19.27
C GLY A 166 7.84 1.56 20.63
N LEU A 167 7.42 2.83 20.65
CA LEU A 167 6.81 3.43 21.83
C LEU A 167 5.29 3.47 21.68
N ILE A 168 4.56 3.02 22.71
CA ILE A 168 3.11 3.23 22.81
C ILE A 168 2.80 4.06 24.05
N ILE A 169 2.19 5.23 23.86
CA ILE A 169 1.75 6.09 24.96
C ILE A 169 0.22 5.98 25.10
N LEU A 170 -0.25 5.62 26.29
CA LEU A 170 -1.67 5.60 26.63
C LEU A 170 -2.08 7.00 27.13
N ALA A 171 -3.13 7.60 26.57
CA ALA A 171 -3.56 8.97 26.88
C ALA A 171 -5.00 9.08 27.41
N ASN A 172 -5.15 9.59 28.64
CA ASN A 172 -6.42 10.08 29.19
C ASN A 172 -6.66 11.53 28.74
N PHE A 173 -7.93 11.90 28.54
CA PHE A 173 -8.38 13.29 28.41
C PHE A 173 -8.92 13.81 29.74
N SER A 174 -9.10 15.13 29.90
CA SER A 174 -9.62 15.68 31.16
C SER A 174 -11.09 15.33 31.46
N ASP A 175 -11.81 14.74 30.50
CA ASP A 175 -13.18 14.22 30.62
C ASP A 175 -13.34 12.72 30.27
N LYS A 176 -12.25 12.00 29.97
CA LYS A 176 -12.25 10.58 29.57
C LYS A 176 -11.00 9.87 30.09
N THR A 177 -11.21 8.81 30.88
CA THR A 177 -10.14 7.86 31.25
C THR A 177 -10.34 6.53 30.54
N PHE A 178 -9.27 5.73 30.48
CA PHE A 178 -9.40 4.30 30.14
C PHE A 178 -10.43 3.59 31.03
N ARG A 179 -11.01 2.52 30.49
CA ARG A 179 -12.05 1.68 31.09
C ARG A 179 -11.51 0.75 32.18
N ASP A 180 -10.34 0.18 31.96
CA ASP A 180 -9.71 -0.83 32.83
C ASP A 180 -8.79 -0.16 33.87
N GLU A 181 -8.69 -0.74 35.06
CA GLU A 181 -7.95 -0.15 36.20
C GLU A 181 -6.43 -0.11 35.99
N ASP A 182 -5.89 -1.08 35.25
CA ASP A 182 -4.49 -1.14 34.82
C ASP A 182 -4.43 -1.26 33.28
N PRO A 183 -4.62 -0.13 32.55
CA PRO A 183 -4.63 -0.16 31.10
C PRO A 183 -3.22 -0.34 30.54
N GLN A 184 -2.15 0.02 31.29
CA GLN A 184 -0.78 -0.19 30.83
C GLN A 184 -0.49 -1.67 30.65
N LYS A 185 -0.85 -2.50 31.64
CA LYS A 185 -0.74 -3.96 31.53
C LYS A 185 -1.70 -4.55 30.49
N VAL A 186 -2.93 -4.04 30.37
CA VAL A 186 -3.89 -4.52 29.36
C VAL A 186 -3.35 -4.30 27.94
N PHE A 187 -2.78 -3.13 27.65
CA PHE A 187 -2.19 -2.87 26.34
C PHE A 187 -0.83 -3.56 26.14
N ASP A 188 0.02 -3.71 27.16
CA ASP A 188 1.21 -4.55 27.10
C ASP A 188 0.88 -6.01 26.73
N ASP A 189 -0.15 -6.60 27.37
CA ASP A 189 -0.67 -7.91 27.00
C ASP A 189 -1.15 -7.95 25.53
N ILE A 190 -1.83 -6.91 25.04
CA ILE A 190 -2.34 -6.85 23.65
C ILE A 190 -1.22 -6.72 22.60
N VAL A 191 -0.15 -5.98 22.91
CA VAL A 191 0.88 -5.64 21.91
C VAL A 191 2.14 -6.51 21.98
N ASN A 192 2.51 -7.06 23.13
CA ASN A 192 3.76 -7.81 23.33
C ASN A 192 3.58 -9.30 23.65
N LYS A 193 2.42 -9.73 24.19
CA LYS A 193 2.26 -11.10 24.70
C LYS A 193 2.19 -12.13 23.56
N SER A 194 3.27 -12.87 23.35
CA SER A 194 3.28 -13.90 22.31
C SER A 194 2.17 -14.94 22.53
N GLY A 195 1.38 -15.16 21.49
CA GLY A 195 0.22 -16.05 21.49
C GLY A 195 -1.03 -15.49 22.18
N TYR A 196 -1.18 -14.17 22.28
CA TYR A 196 -2.40 -13.50 22.78
C TYR A 196 -3.66 -13.98 22.03
N LYS A 197 -4.73 -14.30 22.77
CA LYS A 197 -5.95 -14.93 22.25
C LYS A 197 -7.27 -14.39 22.82
N ASP A 198 -7.19 -13.40 23.71
CA ASP A 198 -8.40 -12.81 24.28
C ASP A 198 -9.19 -12.05 23.20
N TYR A 199 -10.48 -11.83 23.43
CA TYR A 199 -11.44 -11.30 22.44
C TYR A 199 -11.56 -12.14 21.13
N GLY A 200 -10.89 -13.30 21.05
CA GLY A 200 -10.85 -14.16 19.86
C GLY A 200 -9.77 -13.78 18.86
N GLY A 201 -8.73 -13.06 19.30
CA GLY A 201 -7.51 -12.85 18.50
C GLY A 201 -6.69 -14.13 18.30
N VAL A 202 -5.67 -14.07 17.43
CA VAL A 202 -4.75 -15.18 17.12
C VAL A 202 -3.28 -14.88 17.41
N GLY A 203 -3.00 -13.68 17.91
CA GLY A 203 -1.70 -13.18 18.34
C GLY A 203 -1.82 -11.72 18.83
N SER A 204 -0.71 -11.22 19.37
CA SER A 204 -0.47 -9.81 19.70
C SER A 204 -0.01 -9.00 18.48
N VAL A 205 0.18 -7.69 18.63
CA VAL A 205 0.80 -6.84 17.59
C VAL A 205 2.22 -7.34 17.27
N HIS A 206 3.01 -7.71 18.29
CA HIS A 206 4.30 -8.40 18.14
C HIS A 206 4.19 -9.66 17.29
N ASP A 207 3.28 -10.60 17.65
CA ASP A 207 3.10 -11.83 16.88
C ASP A 207 2.73 -11.54 15.42
N TYR A 208 1.88 -10.53 15.16
CA TYR A 208 1.48 -10.15 13.81
C TYR A 208 2.70 -9.80 12.95
N PHE A 209 3.53 -8.85 13.38
CA PHE A 209 4.71 -8.41 12.62
C PHE A 209 5.81 -9.48 12.57
N TYR A 210 5.94 -10.30 13.62
CA TYR A 210 6.85 -11.45 13.63
C TYR A 210 6.43 -12.52 12.60
N ASP A 211 5.15 -12.90 12.55
CA ASP A 211 4.62 -13.81 11.53
C ASP A 211 4.73 -13.19 10.12
N GLN A 212 4.39 -11.90 9.97
CA GLN A 212 4.41 -11.27 8.65
C GLN A 212 5.79 -11.26 8.01
N SER A 213 6.83 -11.14 8.85
CA SER A 213 8.24 -11.13 8.46
C SER A 213 8.90 -12.51 8.41
N ASN A 214 8.17 -13.61 8.69
CA ASN A 214 8.71 -14.95 8.90
C ASN A 214 9.82 -14.98 9.98
N GLY A 215 9.64 -14.22 11.06
CA GLY A 215 10.59 -14.07 12.18
C GLY A 215 11.80 -13.19 11.89
N ARG A 216 11.82 -12.46 10.78
CA ARG A 216 12.93 -11.55 10.42
C ARG A 216 12.85 -10.19 11.13
N PHE A 217 11.69 -9.79 11.61
CA PHE A 217 11.42 -8.52 12.28
C PHE A 217 10.80 -8.82 13.66
N ASP A 218 11.61 -8.61 14.71
CA ASP A 218 11.29 -8.87 16.11
C ASP A 218 10.98 -7.54 16.79
N LEU A 219 9.75 -7.08 16.59
CA LEU A 219 9.24 -5.81 17.08
C LEU A 219 8.62 -5.98 18.46
N SER A 220 9.12 -5.24 19.44
CA SER A 220 8.54 -5.12 20.78
C SER A 220 8.10 -3.67 21.03
N PHE A 221 7.25 -3.44 22.03
CA PHE A 221 6.77 -2.10 22.38
C PHE A 221 7.00 -1.78 23.85
N ASP A 222 7.55 -0.59 24.15
CA ASP A 222 7.46 -0.04 25.51
C ASP A 222 6.09 0.64 25.66
N VAL A 223 5.23 0.15 26.57
CA VAL A 223 3.90 0.72 26.82
C VAL A 223 3.94 1.62 28.06
N MET A 224 3.56 2.89 27.89
CA MET A 224 3.69 3.93 28.91
C MET A 224 2.37 4.65 29.16
N GLY A 225 1.88 4.67 30.41
CA GLY A 225 0.75 5.51 30.80
C GLY A 225 -0.21 4.88 31.81
N PRO A 226 -1.47 5.35 31.89
CA PRO A 226 -2.05 6.43 31.09
C PRO A 226 -1.52 7.80 31.55
N VAL A 227 -1.06 8.63 30.60
CA VAL A 227 -0.74 10.04 30.87
C VAL A 227 -2.01 10.89 30.84
N GLN A 228 -2.08 11.90 31.70
CA GLN A 228 -3.25 12.78 31.79
C GLN A 228 -3.05 14.04 30.96
N LEU A 229 -3.77 14.16 29.85
CA LEU A 229 -3.78 15.35 29.00
C LEU A 229 -4.59 16.49 29.64
N LYS A 230 -4.27 17.73 29.25
CA LYS A 230 -4.82 18.96 29.87
C LYS A 230 -6.25 19.27 29.44
N HIS A 231 -6.67 18.82 28.26
CA HIS A 231 -7.96 19.18 27.68
C HIS A 231 -8.86 17.95 27.41
N THR A 232 -10.10 18.21 27.02
CA THR A 232 -11.13 17.18 26.77
C THR A 232 -10.90 16.48 25.43
N LEU A 233 -11.49 15.30 25.23
CA LEU A 233 -11.43 14.60 23.93
C LEU A 233 -11.90 15.51 22.78
N ALA A 234 -13.02 16.20 22.99
CA ALA A 234 -13.61 17.18 22.07
C ALA A 234 -12.74 18.45 21.84
N TYR A 235 -11.69 18.69 22.62
CA TYR A 235 -10.72 19.75 22.33
C TYR A 235 -9.69 19.31 21.28
N TYR A 236 -9.23 18.06 21.35
CA TYR A 236 -8.18 17.52 20.48
C TYR A 236 -8.75 17.03 19.14
N GLY A 237 -9.83 16.26 19.18
CA GLY A 237 -10.54 15.74 17.99
C GLY A 237 -11.74 16.55 17.54
N GLY A 238 -11.96 17.74 18.10
CA GLY A 238 -13.05 18.62 17.67
C GLY A 238 -12.73 19.31 16.34
N ASP A 239 -13.49 18.98 15.29
CA ASP A 239 -13.45 19.66 13.99
C ASP A 239 -13.48 21.19 14.16
N LYS A 240 -12.60 21.90 13.44
CA LYS A 240 -12.59 23.37 13.45
C LYS A 240 -12.45 23.94 12.06
N ASP A 241 -13.34 24.88 11.71
CA ASP A 241 -13.35 25.58 10.43
C ASP A 241 -13.30 24.60 9.22
N GLY A 242 -13.95 23.43 9.39
CA GLY A 242 -14.01 22.32 8.42
C GLY A 242 -12.66 21.64 8.13
N GLN A 243 -11.71 21.70 9.07
CA GLN A 243 -10.61 20.75 9.16
C GLN A 243 -10.92 19.78 10.30
N ILE A 244 -10.71 18.49 10.04
CA ILE A 244 -10.88 17.39 11.01
C ILE A 244 -9.60 17.31 11.88
N ASP A 245 -9.74 16.84 13.13
CA ASP A 245 -8.62 16.47 14.03
C ASP A 245 -7.50 17.53 14.20
N VAL A 246 -7.87 18.81 14.11
CA VAL A 246 -6.96 19.97 14.00
C VAL A 246 -5.93 20.06 15.12
N ARG A 247 -6.21 19.46 16.29
CA ARG A 247 -5.35 19.46 17.47
C ARG A 247 -4.83 18.09 17.88
N VAL A 248 -4.98 17.03 17.08
CA VAL A 248 -4.34 15.74 17.40
C VAL A 248 -2.82 15.87 17.47
N SER A 249 -2.19 16.70 16.63
CA SER A 249 -0.77 17.04 16.77
C SER A 249 -0.39 17.70 18.11
N GLU A 250 -1.35 18.24 18.88
CA GLU A 250 -1.14 18.77 20.24
C GLU A 250 -1.28 17.65 21.28
N MET A 251 -2.24 16.74 21.10
CA MET A 251 -2.38 15.49 21.88
C MET A 251 -1.07 14.69 21.89
N ILE A 252 -0.46 14.49 20.70
CA ILE A 252 0.80 13.74 20.54
C ILE A 252 1.96 14.46 21.25
N VAL A 253 2.08 15.78 21.08
CA VAL A 253 3.16 16.57 21.71
C VAL A 253 3.04 16.53 23.24
N GLU A 254 1.84 16.69 23.79
CA GLU A 254 1.60 16.57 25.23
C GLU A 254 1.88 15.16 25.75
N ALA A 255 1.47 14.12 25.01
CA ALA A 255 1.71 12.72 25.38
C ALA A 255 3.20 12.38 25.43
N CYS A 256 3.98 12.78 24.41
CA CYS A 256 5.42 12.56 24.36
C CYS A 256 6.16 13.32 25.48
N GLN A 257 5.78 14.58 25.74
CA GLN A 257 6.35 15.37 26.83
C GLN A 257 6.05 14.76 28.21
N ALA A 258 4.87 14.16 28.40
CA ALA A 258 4.46 13.53 29.66
C ALA A 258 5.19 12.20 29.98
N VAL A 259 5.92 11.61 29.02
CA VAL A 259 6.73 10.39 29.23
C VAL A 259 8.24 10.64 29.19
N ASN A 260 8.73 11.83 28.84
CA ASN A 260 10.16 12.11 28.63
C ASN A 260 11.07 11.79 29.83
N GLU A 261 10.59 11.85 31.07
CA GLU A 261 11.39 11.48 32.25
C GLU A 261 11.45 9.96 32.50
N LYS A 262 10.81 9.16 31.64
CA LYS A 262 10.63 7.70 31.78
C LYS A 262 11.12 6.87 30.59
N VAL A 263 11.28 7.50 29.42
CA VAL A 263 11.78 6.87 28.19
C VAL A 263 12.92 7.69 27.60
N ASP A 264 13.83 7.03 26.90
CA ASP A 264 14.84 7.68 26.06
C ASP A 264 14.35 7.61 24.61
N PHE A 265 14.01 8.73 23.99
CA PHE A 265 13.43 8.72 22.66
C PHE A 265 14.38 8.18 21.58
N ARG A 266 15.69 8.07 21.87
CA ARG A 266 16.69 7.48 20.97
C ARG A 266 16.56 5.97 20.79
N ASP A 267 15.92 5.25 21.71
CA ASP A 267 15.63 3.80 21.57
C ASP A 267 14.71 3.50 20.37
N TYR A 268 14.03 4.53 19.85
CA TYR A 268 13.04 4.46 18.77
C TYR A 268 13.53 5.09 17.44
N ASP A 269 14.81 5.48 17.34
CA ASP A 269 15.50 5.84 16.09
C ASP A 269 16.30 4.60 15.59
N TRP A 270 15.74 3.89 14.63
CA TRP A 270 16.18 2.54 14.26
C TRP A 270 17.27 2.48 13.21
N ASP A 271 17.49 3.58 12.46
CA ASP A 271 18.55 3.71 11.46
C ASP A 271 19.53 4.86 11.71
N ASN A 272 19.32 5.62 12.78
CA ASN A 272 20.16 6.71 13.30
C ASN A 272 20.18 7.94 12.38
N ASP A 273 19.09 8.22 11.64
CA ASP A 273 18.95 9.45 10.83
C ASP A 273 18.54 10.70 11.65
N GLY A 274 18.32 10.55 12.96
CA GLY A 274 18.04 11.64 13.90
C GLY A 274 16.55 11.90 14.09
N VAL A 275 15.70 10.98 13.64
CA VAL A 275 14.24 11.04 13.71
C VAL A 275 13.73 9.73 14.31
N VAL A 276 12.75 9.80 15.20
CA VAL A 276 12.07 8.61 15.71
C VAL A 276 11.27 7.95 14.59
N ASP A 277 11.52 6.65 14.32
CA ASP A 277 10.82 5.87 13.29
C ASP A 277 9.32 5.75 13.60
N GLN A 278 8.96 5.44 14.86
CA GLN A 278 7.56 5.26 15.23
C GLN A 278 7.21 5.52 16.71
N ILE A 279 6.10 6.25 16.90
CA ILE A 279 5.37 6.43 18.17
C ILE A 279 3.88 6.22 17.90
N VAL A 280 3.23 5.37 18.70
CA VAL A 280 1.76 5.22 18.71
C VAL A 280 1.19 5.90 19.95
N VAL A 281 0.11 6.66 19.81
CA VAL A 281 -0.68 7.13 20.95
C VAL A 281 -2.06 6.48 20.94
N ILE A 282 -2.32 5.63 21.94
CA ILE A 282 -3.64 5.04 22.14
C ILE A 282 -4.41 5.94 23.11
N TYR A 283 -5.59 6.41 22.71
CA TYR A 283 -6.37 7.36 23.48
C TYR A 283 -7.65 6.73 24.07
N ALA A 284 -8.00 7.18 25.28
CA ALA A 284 -9.16 6.69 26.02
C ALA A 284 -10.48 6.94 25.29
N GLY A 285 -11.40 5.97 25.33
CA GLY A 285 -12.71 6.06 24.69
C GLY A 285 -12.75 5.55 23.23
N TYR A 286 -13.70 6.08 22.45
CA TYR A 286 -14.04 5.56 21.12
C TYR A 286 -13.42 6.40 20.00
N GLY A 287 -13.18 5.79 18.83
CA GLY A 287 -12.69 6.46 17.62
C GLY A 287 -13.80 6.81 16.63
N GLN A 288 -13.59 7.87 15.85
CA GLN A 288 -14.55 8.45 14.91
C GLN A 288 -14.93 7.44 13.82
N ALA A 289 -13.94 6.82 13.19
CA ALA A 289 -14.07 5.79 12.14
C ALA A 289 -14.98 4.60 12.48
N THR A 290 -15.25 4.34 13.76
CA THR A 290 -16.01 3.17 14.22
C THR A 290 -17.20 3.47 15.14
N SER A 291 -17.22 4.65 15.78
CA SER A 291 -18.32 5.09 16.68
C SER A 291 -19.17 6.22 16.11
N ALA A 292 -18.68 6.89 15.06
CA ALA A 292 -19.36 7.95 14.33
C ALA A 292 -19.75 9.18 15.18
N LYS A 293 -19.00 9.47 16.24
CA LYS A 293 -19.21 10.63 17.11
C LYS A 293 -18.27 11.76 16.70
N PRO A 294 -18.77 12.92 16.20
CA PRO A 294 -17.92 13.98 15.64
C PRO A 294 -17.04 14.69 16.68
N GLU A 295 -17.24 14.42 17.97
CA GLU A 295 -16.35 14.84 19.06
C GLU A 295 -15.18 13.88 19.36
N THR A 296 -15.08 12.77 18.63
CA THR A 296 -14.02 11.75 18.76
C THR A 296 -13.02 11.83 17.62
N ILE A 297 -11.77 11.40 17.88
CA ILE A 297 -10.63 11.43 16.94
C ILE A 297 -10.74 10.29 15.92
N TRP A 298 -10.32 10.50 14.67
CA TRP A 298 -10.14 9.42 13.69
C TRP A 298 -8.78 8.72 13.92
N PRO A 299 -8.68 7.38 13.96
CA PRO A 299 -7.39 6.69 14.00
C PRO A 299 -6.58 6.94 12.71
N HIS A 300 -5.33 7.41 12.83
CA HIS A 300 -4.50 7.80 11.67
C HIS A 300 -2.99 7.80 11.96
N GLU A 301 -2.18 7.64 10.91
CA GLU A 301 -0.77 8.07 10.84
C GLU A 301 -0.66 9.47 10.25
N PHE A 302 0.08 10.35 10.92
CA PHE A 302 0.30 11.70 10.43
C PHE A 302 1.59 12.29 11.01
N ASN A 303 1.95 13.50 10.55
CA ASN A 303 3.02 14.27 11.16
C ASN A 303 2.51 15.37 12.10
N ILE A 304 3.29 15.70 13.13
CA ILE A 304 3.02 16.83 14.04
C ILE A 304 3.27 18.22 13.40
N LYS A 305 3.38 18.30 12.07
CA LYS A 305 3.54 19.52 11.28
C LYS A 305 4.70 20.38 11.78
N SER A 306 4.49 21.68 11.93
CA SER A 306 5.49 22.67 12.34
C SER A 306 5.80 22.71 13.84
N LYS A 307 5.28 21.76 14.65
CA LYS A 307 5.49 21.74 16.11
C LYS A 307 6.95 21.52 16.52
N ASN A 308 7.78 20.95 15.64
CA ASN A 308 9.24 20.80 15.80
C ASN A 308 9.66 20.21 17.16
N LEU A 309 9.00 19.14 17.59
CA LEU A 309 9.34 18.44 18.82
C LEU A 309 10.68 17.71 18.65
N VAL A 310 11.62 18.01 19.56
CA VAL A 310 12.92 17.33 19.67
C VAL A 310 13.08 16.94 21.13
N LEU A 311 13.18 15.65 21.41
CA LEU A 311 13.33 15.06 22.73
C LEU A 311 14.57 14.15 22.71
N ASP A 312 15.38 14.16 23.76
CA ASP A 312 16.65 13.42 23.89
C ASP A 312 17.68 13.59 22.74
N GLY A 313 17.49 14.62 21.91
CA GLY A 313 18.32 14.94 20.74
C GLY A 313 17.78 14.44 19.41
N VAL A 314 16.73 13.59 19.40
CA VAL A 314 16.06 13.10 18.18
C VAL A 314 14.77 13.86 17.91
N LYS A 315 14.40 14.00 16.63
CA LYS A 315 13.17 14.64 16.21
C LYS A 315 11.99 13.67 16.29
N ILE A 316 10.90 14.10 16.90
CA ILE A 316 9.59 13.44 16.76
C ILE A 316 8.86 14.14 15.60
N ASN A 317 8.38 13.36 14.63
CA ASN A 317 7.74 13.90 13.44
C ASN A 317 6.47 13.13 13.07
N THR A 318 6.61 11.87 12.65
CA THR A 318 5.50 10.96 12.37
C THR A 318 4.98 10.35 13.67
N TYR A 319 3.69 10.05 13.72
CA TYR A 319 3.01 9.34 14.78
C TYR A 319 1.84 8.56 14.21
N ALA A 320 1.45 7.45 14.85
CA ALA A 320 0.14 6.85 14.70
C ALA A 320 -0.74 7.14 15.93
N CYS A 321 -2.06 7.15 15.77
CA CYS A 321 -2.98 7.13 16.91
C CYS A 321 -4.18 6.20 16.71
N SER A 322 -4.65 5.59 17.80
CA SER A 322 -5.77 4.63 17.80
C SER A 322 -6.64 4.79 19.04
N ASN A 323 -7.92 4.44 18.93
CA ASN A 323 -8.84 4.46 20.06
C ASN A 323 -8.76 3.19 20.91
N GLU A 324 -9.07 3.31 22.20
CA GLU A 324 -9.20 2.21 23.14
C GLU A 324 -10.42 1.30 22.84
N LEU A 325 -11.61 1.89 22.68
CA LEU A 325 -12.90 1.19 22.76
C LEU A 325 -13.66 1.14 21.44
N TYR A 326 -14.31 0.00 21.19
CA TYR A 326 -15.38 -0.15 20.22
C TYR A 326 -16.75 -0.23 20.90
N GLU A 327 -17.76 0.38 20.28
CA GLU A 327 -19.15 0.40 20.75
C GLU A 327 -20.04 -0.51 19.90
N TYR A 328 -20.76 -1.46 20.52
CA TYR A 328 -21.58 -2.46 19.83
C TYR A 328 -22.95 -2.68 20.47
N TYR A 329 -23.91 -3.13 19.65
CA TYR A 329 -25.31 -3.35 20.03
C TYR A 329 -25.63 -4.85 20.12
N THR A 330 -26.23 -5.30 21.22
CA THR A 330 -26.55 -6.73 21.43
C THR A 330 -27.92 -7.18 20.89
N GLY A 331 -28.45 -6.49 19.87
CA GLY A 331 -29.44 -7.07 18.94
C GLY A 331 -30.84 -7.46 19.44
N THR A 332 -31.56 -6.64 20.22
CA THR A 332 -32.99 -6.89 20.54
C THR A 332 -33.88 -5.62 20.56
N GLY A 333 -33.89 -4.84 19.48
CA GLY A 333 -34.87 -3.75 19.22
C GLY A 333 -34.74 -2.47 20.08
N ILE A 334 -34.40 -2.60 21.35
CA ILE A 334 -34.02 -1.53 22.29
C ILE A 334 -32.72 -1.98 22.97
N GLY A 335 -31.69 -2.24 22.14
CA GLY A 335 -30.50 -2.98 22.54
C GLY A 335 -29.64 -2.22 23.55
N ARG A 336 -29.24 -2.89 24.64
CA ARG A 336 -28.21 -2.37 25.54
C ARG A 336 -26.92 -2.18 24.76
N VAL A 337 -26.45 -0.93 24.68
CA VAL A 337 -25.11 -0.62 24.18
C VAL A 337 -24.09 -1.27 25.10
N ARG A 338 -23.07 -1.90 24.52
CA ARG A 338 -21.89 -2.40 25.22
C ARG A 338 -20.64 -1.84 24.57
N ASN A 339 -19.55 -1.83 25.32
CA ASN A 339 -18.22 -1.60 24.77
C ASN A 339 -17.32 -2.83 24.91
N THR A 340 -16.26 -2.84 24.12
CA THR A 340 -15.15 -3.79 24.15
C THR A 340 -13.89 -3.04 23.73
N LEU A 341 -12.70 -3.60 23.94
CA LEU A 341 -11.48 -3.03 23.37
C LEU A 341 -11.51 -3.16 21.83
N MET A 342 -10.92 -2.18 21.15
CA MET A 342 -10.66 -2.23 19.71
C MET A 342 -9.64 -3.33 19.39
N GLY A 343 -9.76 -3.97 18.23
CA GLY A 343 -8.81 -5.00 17.82
C GLY A 343 -7.51 -4.43 17.26
N ILE A 344 -6.46 -5.25 17.32
CA ILE A 344 -5.09 -4.89 16.92
C ILE A 344 -4.93 -4.45 15.46
N GLY A 345 -5.87 -4.80 14.58
CA GLY A 345 -5.86 -4.47 13.16
C GLY A 345 -5.78 -2.97 12.88
N VAL A 346 -6.31 -2.11 13.75
CA VAL A 346 -6.09 -0.65 13.66
C VAL A 346 -4.63 -0.31 13.92
N ILE A 347 -4.07 -0.76 15.04
CA ILE A 347 -2.67 -0.51 15.43
C ILE A 347 -1.70 -1.04 14.36
N CYS A 348 -1.96 -2.24 13.83
CA CYS A 348 -1.16 -2.84 12.77
C CYS A 348 -1.30 -2.09 11.42
N HIS A 349 -2.50 -1.59 11.07
CA HIS A 349 -2.72 -0.77 9.88
C HIS A 349 -1.94 0.55 9.97
N GLU A 350 -2.14 1.37 11.01
CA GLU A 350 -1.45 2.65 11.14
C GLU A 350 0.09 2.49 11.23
N PHE A 351 0.57 1.42 11.87
CA PHE A 351 1.98 1.07 11.89
C PHE A 351 2.53 0.69 10.50
N SER A 352 1.71 0.16 9.60
CA SER A 352 2.12 -0.19 8.23
C SER A 352 2.48 1.04 7.40
N HIS A 353 1.81 2.18 7.61
CA HIS A 353 2.20 3.47 7.01
C HIS A 353 3.60 3.92 7.46
N CYS A 354 4.01 3.52 8.66
CA CYS A 354 5.34 3.82 9.21
C CYS A 354 6.44 2.94 8.58
N LEU A 355 6.08 1.75 8.07
CA LEU A 355 6.93 0.98 7.15
C LEU A 355 7.02 1.62 5.74
N GLY A 356 6.21 2.66 5.48
CA GLY A 356 6.13 3.37 4.20
C GLY A 356 5.07 2.82 3.24
N ILE A 357 4.19 1.92 3.70
CA ILE A 357 3.17 1.27 2.88
C ILE A 357 1.92 2.18 2.82
N PRO A 358 1.46 2.63 1.65
CA PRO A 358 0.24 3.42 1.52
C PRO A 358 -1.01 2.53 1.57
N ASP A 359 -2.18 3.17 1.56
CA ASP A 359 -3.46 2.49 1.43
C ASP A 359 -3.68 1.87 0.07
N PHE A 360 -4.25 0.66 0.09
CA PHE A 360 -4.68 -0.09 -1.08
C PHE A 360 -6.21 -0.19 -1.18
N TYR A 361 -6.96 0.48 -0.32
CA TYR A 361 -8.35 0.86 -0.60
C TYR A 361 -8.45 2.14 -1.46
N ASP A 362 -9.66 2.50 -1.90
CA ASP A 362 -9.91 3.77 -2.60
C ASP A 362 -9.99 4.95 -1.61
N THR A 363 -8.89 5.69 -1.44
CA THR A 363 -8.82 6.94 -0.63
C THR A 363 -9.57 8.11 -1.26
N GLY A 364 -10.06 7.94 -2.49
CA GLY A 364 -10.93 8.88 -3.17
C GLY A 364 -12.40 8.53 -2.99
N LYS A 365 -13.19 8.91 -3.99
CA LYS A 365 -14.61 8.56 -4.11
C LYS A 365 -14.95 8.00 -5.49
N SER A 366 -13.93 7.55 -6.21
CA SER A 366 -14.12 6.44 -7.14
C SER A 366 -14.72 5.24 -6.38
N LYS A 367 -15.26 4.27 -7.11
CA LYS A 367 -15.81 3.04 -6.51
C LYS A 367 -14.87 1.87 -6.81
N ASN A 368 -13.58 2.11 -6.65
CA ASN A 368 -12.56 1.12 -6.88
C ASN A 368 -12.59 0.07 -5.77
N TYR A 369 -12.13 -1.12 -6.11
CA TYR A 369 -12.13 -2.29 -5.23
C TYR A 369 -10.88 -2.34 -4.37
N GLY A 370 -9.72 -2.04 -4.97
CA GLY A 370 -8.43 -2.19 -4.32
C GLY A 370 -8.17 -3.65 -3.93
N THR A 371 -7.75 -3.85 -2.69
CA THR A 371 -7.50 -5.16 -2.06
C THR A 371 -8.58 -5.61 -1.06
N GLY A 372 -9.43 -4.70 -0.59
CA GLY A 372 -10.63 -5.02 0.21
C GLY A 372 -10.35 -5.81 1.50
N ASP A 373 -11.07 -6.91 1.71
CA ASP A 373 -10.99 -7.73 2.93
C ASP A 373 -9.79 -8.72 2.94
N TRP A 374 -8.96 -8.71 1.89
CA TRP A 374 -7.82 -9.62 1.72
C TRP A 374 -6.51 -9.14 2.34
N ASP A 375 -6.50 -7.87 2.74
CA ASP A 375 -5.31 -7.07 3.02
C ASP A 375 -5.59 -6.12 4.19
N ILE A 376 -4.58 -5.89 5.01
CA ILE A 376 -4.66 -4.96 6.14
C ILE A 376 -4.61 -3.51 5.69
N MET A 377 -4.04 -3.18 4.52
CA MET A 377 -4.03 -1.82 3.93
C MET A 377 -5.37 -1.43 3.27
N ALA A 378 -6.44 -2.16 3.59
CA ALA A 378 -7.79 -1.93 3.13
C ALA A 378 -8.79 -2.36 4.24
N SER A 379 -9.99 -2.81 3.88
CA SER A 379 -11.02 -3.16 4.87
C SER A 379 -10.71 -4.43 5.68
N GLY A 380 -9.74 -5.24 5.26
CA GLY A 380 -9.24 -6.38 6.04
C GLY A 380 -8.63 -5.99 7.39
N SER A 381 -8.22 -4.73 7.58
CA SER A 381 -7.93 -4.14 8.90
C SER A 381 -9.00 -4.40 9.96
N TYR A 382 -10.27 -4.57 9.56
CA TYR A 382 -11.39 -4.89 10.43
C TYR A 382 -11.68 -6.40 10.60
N ASN A 383 -10.95 -7.32 9.96
CA ASN A 383 -11.25 -8.75 10.02
C ASN A 383 -11.19 -9.33 11.46
N GLY A 384 -11.92 -10.42 11.68
CA GLY A 384 -12.01 -11.11 12.98
C GLY A 384 -13.38 -11.02 13.66
N PRO A 385 -13.47 -11.49 14.93
CA PRO A 385 -14.66 -11.37 15.75
C PRO A 385 -15.26 -9.95 15.75
N LEU A 386 -16.59 -9.85 15.64
CA LEU A 386 -17.36 -8.59 15.55
C LEU A 386 -16.97 -7.64 14.38
N GLY A 387 -16.06 -8.06 13.50
CA GLY A 387 -15.48 -7.22 12.45
C GLY A 387 -14.76 -5.99 13.01
N ILE A 388 -13.95 -6.15 14.06
CA ILE A 388 -13.21 -5.03 14.70
C ILE A 388 -11.69 -5.20 14.71
N GLY A 389 -11.13 -5.99 13.80
CA GLY A 389 -9.68 -6.10 13.65
C GLY A 389 -8.98 -6.96 14.70
N TRP A 390 -9.66 -7.91 15.35
CA TRP A 390 -8.98 -8.87 16.23
C TRP A 390 -8.20 -9.95 15.48
N VAL A 391 -8.52 -10.16 14.20
CA VAL A 391 -7.80 -11.08 13.31
C VAL A 391 -7.68 -10.42 11.92
N PRO A 392 -6.84 -9.38 11.77
CA PRO A 392 -6.52 -8.84 10.45
C PRO A 392 -5.84 -9.92 9.58
N PRO A 393 -5.97 -9.87 8.25
CA PRO A 393 -5.36 -10.85 7.37
C PRO A 393 -3.84 -10.73 7.38
N ALA A 394 -3.14 -11.77 6.93
CA ALA A 394 -1.73 -11.61 6.61
C ALA A 394 -1.57 -10.64 5.43
N TYR A 395 -0.45 -9.90 5.41
CA TYR A 395 -0.05 -9.13 4.24
C TYR A 395 -0.09 -10.01 2.98
N THR A 396 -0.38 -9.38 1.85
CA THR A 396 -0.15 -9.93 0.53
C THR A 396 1.35 -10.09 0.27
N SER A 397 1.67 -10.66 -0.87
CA SER A 397 3.03 -10.74 -1.39
C SER A 397 3.66 -9.38 -1.66
N TYR A 398 2.86 -8.33 -1.95
CA TYR A 398 3.36 -6.98 -2.22
C TYR A 398 3.99 -6.35 -0.98
N GLU A 399 3.27 -6.24 0.14
CA GLU A 399 3.81 -5.59 1.36
C GLU A 399 4.99 -6.38 1.94
N LYS A 400 4.92 -7.71 1.90
CA LYS A 400 6.05 -8.57 2.31
C LYS A 400 7.29 -8.34 1.45
N ASN A 401 7.15 -8.06 0.16
CA ASN A 401 8.28 -7.69 -0.69
C ASN A 401 8.74 -6.24 -0.49
N PHE A 402 7.82 -5.30 -0.31
CA PHE A 402 8.09 -3.89 -0.03
C PHE A 402 8.88 -3.68 1.28
N ALA A 403 8.53 -4.43 2.33
CA ALA A 403 9.28 -4.50 3.59
C ALA A 403 10.56 -5.35 3.49
N GLY A 404 10.77 -6.05 2.37
CA GLY A 404 11.96 -6.84 2.08
C GLY A 404 11.99 -8.23 2.73
N TRP A 405 10.88 -8.68 3.29
CA TRP A 405 10.72 -9.98 3.97
C TRP A 405 10.54 -11.17 3.01
N LEU A 406 9.98 -10.91 1.82
CA LEU A 406 9.76 -11.85 0.73
C LEU A 406 10.49 -11.38 -0.54
N ASP A 407 10.92 -12.33 -1.37
CA ASP A 407 11.35 -12.11 -2.75
C ASP A 407 10.46 -12.96 -3.67
N TYR A 408 10.12 -12.48 -4.86
CA TYR A 408 9.21 -13.17 -5.78
C TYR A 408 9.93 -14.25 -6.60
N THR A 409 9.25 -15.37 -6.88
CA THR A 409 9.68 -16.34 -7.89
C THR A 409 9.21 -15.87 -9.26
N VAL A 410 10.12 -15.31 -10.07
CA VAL A 410 9.75 -14.69 -11.36
C VAL A 410 9.47 -15.76 -12.42
N LEU A 411 8.32 -15.64 -13.09
CA LEU A 411 7.92 -16.48 -14.21
C LEU A 411 8.35 -15.81 -15.52
N GLU A 412 9.58 -16.09 -15.95
CA GLU A 412 10.21 -15.47 -17.12
C GLU A 412 9.87 -16.18 -18.46
N HIS A 413 10.88 -16.63 -19.20
CA HIS A 413 10.78 -17.02 -20.61
C HIS A 413 10.64 -18.53 -20.87
N GLU A 414 10.62 -19.36 -19.83
CA GLU A 414 10.52 -20.83 -19.93
C GLU A 414 9.18 -21.36 -19.37
N PRO A 415 8.59 -22.42 -19.94
CA PRO A 415 7.44 -23.10 -19.37
C PRO A 415 7.73 -23.68 -17.98
N GLN A 416 6.79 -23.55 -17.04
CA GLN A 416 6.92 -24.12 -15.69
C GLN A 416 5.66 -24.88 -15.27
N HIS A 417 5.83 -25.86 -14.38
CA HIS A 417 4.73 -26.62 -13.78
C HIS A 417 4.80 -26.46 -12.24
N VAL A 418 4.03 -25.51 -11.72
CA VAL A 418 3.98 -25.19 -10.29
C VAL A 418 3.07 -26.20 -9.60
N THR A 419 3.57 -26.85 -8.53
CA THR A 419 2.86 -27.91 -7.81
C THR A 419 2.96 -27.73 -6.31
N GLY A 420 1.87 -28.04 -5.59
CA GLY A 420 1.87 -28.02 -4.12
C GLY A 420 2.10 -26.64 -3.48
N MET A 421 1.82 -25.55 -4.20
CA MET A 421 1.99 -24.17 -3.74
C MET A 421 1.16 -23.94 -2.47
N LYS A 422 1.84 -23.82 -1.32
CA LYS A 422 1.23 -23.58 -0.01
C LYS A 422 0.62 -22.18 0.09
N PRO A 423 -0.29 -21.95 1.04
CA PRO A 423 -0.67 -20.60 1.46
C PRO A 423 0.55 -19.73 1.78
N LEU A 424 0.51 -18.44 1.43
CA LEU A 424 1.60 -17.49 1.64
C LEU A 424 2.00 -17.38 3.13
N LEU A 425 1.01 -17.41 4.03
CA LEU A 425 1.22 -17.41 5.49
C LEU A 425 1.83 -18.73 6.03
N GLU A 426 1.83 -19.80 5.24
CA GLU A 426 2.38 -21.12 5.60
C GLU A 426 3.73 -21.40 4.92
N GLY A 427 4.43 -20.33 4.52
CA GLY A 427 5.71 -20.41 3.80
C GLY A 427 5.54 -20.81 2.34
N GLY A 428 4.44 -20.41 1.71
CA GLY A 428 4.27 -20.47 0.26
C GLY A 428 5.10 -19.42 -0.47
N GLU A 429 5.42 -19.70 -1.73
CA GLU A 429 6.00 -18.71 -2.64
C GLU A 429 4.94 -17.69 -3.10
N ALA A 430 5.41 -16.57 -3.65
CA ALA A 430 4.62 -15.70 -4.50
C ALA A 430 5.29 -15.57 -5.87
N TYR A 431 4.53 -15.74 -6.93
CA TYR A 431 5.05 -15.73 -8.30
C TYR A 431 4.74 -14.40 -8.99
N ALA A 432 5.69 -13.87 -9.76
CA ALA A 432 5.54 -12.61 -10.48
C ALA A 432 5.59 -12.80 -12.01
N ILE A 433 4.67 -12.16 -12.74
CA ILE A 433 4.66 -12.08 -14.22
C ILE A 433 4.70 -10.60 -14.60
N TYR A 434 5.83 -10.14 -15.13
CA TYR A 434 6.05 -8.73 -15.49
C TYR A 434 5.60 -8.40 -16.92
N ASN A 435 5.14 -7.16 -17.13
CA ASN A 435 5.02 -6.58 -18.46
C ASN A 435 6.44 -6.37 -19.03
N PRO A 436 6.81 -7.03 -20.14
CA PRO A 436 8.19 -7.01 -20.65
C PRO A 436 8.59 -5.65 -21.26
N GLN A 437 7.68 -4.68 -21.37
CA GLN A 437 7.96 -3.30 -21.80
C GLN A 437 7.81 -2.25 -20.68
N ASN A 438 7.06 -2.55 -19.61
CA ASN A 438 7.05 -1.74 -18.39
C ASN A 438 7.18 -2.62 -17.14
N HIS A 439 8.39 -2.73 -16.58
CA HIS A 439 8.66 -3.62 -15.45
C HIS A 439 8.08 -3.14 -14.11
N ASP A 440 7.56 -1.90 -14.05
CA ASP A 440 6.74 -1.41 -12.93
C ASP A 440 5.30 -1.96 -12.98
N GLU A 441 4.85 -2.51 -14.12
CA GLU A 441 3.56 -3.19 -14.27
C GLU A 441 3.72 -4.72 -14.27
N TYR A 442 2.97 -5.40 -13.40
CA TYR A 442 3.06 -6.85 -13.23
C TYR A 442 1.85 -7.47 -12.53
N TYR A 443 1.75 -8.79 -12.66
CA TYR A 443 0.82 -9.62 -11.91
C TYR A 443 1.55 -10.38 -10.80
N LEU A 444 0.97 -10.41 -9.60
CA LEU A 444 1.39 -11.27 -8.49
C LEU A 444 0.39 -12.41 -8.30
N LEU A 445 0.92 -13.62 -8.08
CA LEU A 445 0.18 -14.85 -7.86
C LEU A 445 0.53 -15.41 -6.48
N GLU A 446 -0.44 -15.44 -5.57
CA GLU A 446 -0.28 -15.97 -4.21
C GLU A 446 -1.42 -16.90 -3.82
N ASN A 447 -1.14 -17.94 -3.05
CA ASN A 447 -2.19 -18.78 -2.48
C ASN A 447 -2.61 -18.18 -1.12
N LYS A 448 -3.89 -17.83 -0.95
CA LYS A 448 -4.45 -17.42 0.33
C LYS A 448 -5.07 -18.63 1.04
N GLY A 449 -4.65 -18.85 2.28
CA GLY A 449 -5.16 -19.90 3.17
C GLY A 449 -6.42 -19.44 3.91
N ARG A 450 -6.79 -20.17 4.96
CA ARG A 450 -7.72 -19.70 6.00
C ARG A 450 -7.27 -20.14 7.40
N SER A 451 -5.98 -19.97 7.68
CA SER A 451 -5.29 -20.33 8.92
C SER A 451 -4.75 -19.08 9.63
N LYS A 452 -4.63 -19.12 10.97
CA LYS A 452 -4.18 -18.00 11.82
C LYS A 452 -4.80 -16.65 11.40
N TRP A 453 -4.00 -15.69 10.94
CA TRP A 453 -4.43 -14.36 10.46
C TRP A 453 -5.41 -14.42 9.28
N ASP A 454 -5.19 -15.36 8.35
CA ASP A 454 -6.04 -15.52 7.17
C ASP A 454 -7.38 -16.23 7.47
N SER A 455 -7.64 -16.67 8.71
CA SER A 455 -8.86 -17.44 9.06
C SER A 455 -10.18 -16.72 8.77
N TYR A 456 -10.18 -15.39 8.82
CA TYR A 456 -11.33 -14.53 8.51
C TYR A 456 -11.41 -14.05 7.06
N LEU A 457 -10.47 -14.45 6.18
CA LEU A 457 -10.56 -14.14 4.74
C LEU A 457 -11.84 -14.67 4.10
N PRO A 458 -12.37 -14.02 3.05
CA PRO A 458 -13.57 -14.49 2.34
C PRO A 458 -13.42 -15.92 1.82
N LYS A 459 -12.34 -16.20 1.08
CA LYS A 459 -12.07 -17.50 0.45
C LYS A 459 -10.66 -18.02 0.71
N SER A 460 -10.39 -19.22 0.20
CA SER A 460 -9.02 -19.74 0.02
C SER A 460 -8.80 -20.13 -1.43
N GLY A 461 -7.56 -20.08 -1.89
CA GLY A 461 -7.14 -20.39 -3.25
C GLY A 461 -6.17 -19.35 -3.80
N LEU A 462 -5.91 -19.42 -5.10
CA LEU A 462 -5.00 -18.47 -5.74
C LEU A 462 -5.67 -17.10 -5.81
N LEU A 463 -5.18 -16.15 -5.01
CA LEU A 463 -5.46 -14.73 -5.19
C LEU A 463 -4.46 -14.20 -6.24
N VAL A 464 -4.92 -13.26 -7.06
CA VAL A 464 -4.11 -12.65 -8.11
C VAL A 464 -4.25 -11.14 -8.01
N LEU A 465 -3.12 -10.44 -7.94
CA LEU A 465 -3.05 -8.98 -7.90
C LEU A 465 -2.49 -8.47 -9.23
N HIS A 466 -3.00 -7.34 -9.71
CA HIS A 466 -2.43 -6.56 -10.80
C HIS A 466 -1.88 -5.26 -10.20
N VAL A 467 -0.59 -5.03 -10.41
CA VAL A 467 0.17 -3.88 -9.94
C VAL A 467 0.64 -3.06 -11.15
N ASP A 468 0.54 -1.74 -11.08
CA ASP A 468 1.18 -0.79 -12.00
C ASP A 468 1.80 0.34 -11.17
N TYR A 469 3.07 0.20 -10.82
CA TYR A 469 3.71 1.01 -9.79
C TYR A 469 4.01 2.45 -10.27
N ASP A 470 3.50 3.44 -9.51
CA ASP A 470 3.86 4.85 -9.67
C ASP A 470 4.35 5.39 -8.32
N ALA A 471 5.66 5.66 -8.23
CA ALA A 471 6.30 6.15 -7.01
C ALA A 471 5.69 7.44 -6.44
N LYS A 472 4.98 8.25 -7.25
CA LYS A 472 4.25 9.43 -6.75
C LYS A 472 2.88 9.03 -6.22
N LEU A 473 2.13 8.18 -6.92
CA LEU A 473 0.79 7.78 -6.45
C LEU A 473 0.87 7.02 -5.11
N TRP A 474 1.93 6.24 -4.89
CA TRP A 474 2.27 5.70 -3.57
C TRP A 474 2.64 6.81 -2.57
N ALA A 475 3.46 7.82 -2.96
CA ALA A 475 3.82 8.97 -2.12
C ALA A 475 2.65 9.91 -1.75
N TYR A 476 1.52 9.80 -2.44
CA TYR A 476 0.33 10.63 -2.29
C TYR A 476 -0.86 9.88 -1.68
N ASN A 477 -0.70 8.61 -1.32
CA ASN A 477 -1.80 7.75 -0.87
C ASN A 477 -2.93 7.60 -1.91
N MET A 478 -2.58 7.63 -3.21
CA MET A 478 -3.53 7.68 -4.34
C MET A 478 -3.55 6.40 -5.20
N VAL A 479 -2.98 5.30 -4.70
CA VAL A 479 -2.77 4.03 -5.43
C VAL A 479 -4.05 3.57 -6.15
N ASN A 480 -5.17 3.48 -5.41
CA ASN A 480 -6.47 3.10 -5.96
C ASN A 480 -7.49 4.25 -5.95
N ASN A 481 -7.02 5.50 -5.97
CA ASN A 481 -7.86 6.69 -6.10
C ASN A 481 -7.82 7.18 -7.56
N THR A 482 -8.95 7.07 -8.27
CA THR A 482 -9.06 7.43 -9.71
C THR A 482 -10.04 8.59 -9.95
N GLU A 483 -10.42 9.31 -8.90
CA GLU A 483 -11.25 10.51 -8.99
C GLU A 483 -10.57 11.56 -9.89
N GLN A 484 -9.29 11.84 -9.62
CA GLN A 484 -8.51 12.84 -10.34
C GLN A 484 -7.79 12.22 -11.53
N LYS A 485 -8.53 11.98 -12.61
CA LYS A 485 -8.06 11.31 -13.83
C LYS A 485 -6.86 11.96 -14.54
N GLN A 486 -6.53 13.21 -14.24
CA GLN A 486 -5.29 13.85 -14.70
C GLN A 486 -4.02 13.39 -13.94
N TYR A 487 -4.18 12.66 -12.83
CA TYR A 487 -3.09 12.12 -12.03
C TYR A 487 -3.12 10.59 -11.95
N ASN A 488 -4.31 9.98 -11.81
CA ASN A 488 -4.46 8.53 -11.83
C ASN A 488 -5.71 8.11 -12.61
N THR A 489 -5.55 7.25 -13.62
CA THR A 489 -6.64 6.87 -14.55
C THR A 489 -7.29 5.52 -14.21
N HIS A 490 -6.64 4.68 -13.40
CA HIS A 490 -7.03 3.29 -13.12
C HIS A 490 -6.49 2.81 -11.76
N GLN A 491 -6.95 1.64 -11.29
CA GLN A 491 -6.47 1.05 -10.04
C GLN A 491 -5.02 0.58 -10.20
N ARG A 492 -4.10 1.03 -9.35
CA ARG A 492 -2.67 0.70 -9.47
C ARG A 492 -2.25 -0.53 -8.65
N LEU A 493 -3.06 -0.99 -7.70
CA LEU A 493 -2.84 -2.27 -7.00
C LEU A 493 -4.19 -2.88 -6.63
N THR A 494 -4.68 -3.82 -7.42
CA THR A 494 -6.02 -4.40 -7.20
C THR A 494 -6.05 -5.90 -7.47
N ILE A 495 -7.01 -6.57 -6.86
CA ILE A 495 -7.30 -7.97 -7.12
C ILE A 495 -7.85 -8.14 -8.55
N VAL A 496 -7.57 -9.28 -9.17
CA VAL A 496 -8.03 -9.69 -10.50
C VAL A 496 -9.13 -10.73 -10.29
N PRO A 497 -10.38 -10.33 -10.00
CA PRO A 497 -11.40 -11.24 -9.44
C PRO A 497 -11.74 -12.36 -10.42
N ALA A 498 -11.74 -13.61 -9.95
CA ALA A 498 -11.96 -14.77 -10.80
C ALA A 498 -13.30 -14.75 -11.54
N ASP A 499 -14.36 -14.14 -11.00
CA ASP A 499 -15.62 -13.96 -11.74
C ASP A 499 -15.66 -12.76 -12.72
N ALA A 500 -14.57 -12.01 -12.81
CA ALA A 500 -14.40 -10.76 -13.58
C ALA A 500 -15.30 -9.60 -13.14
N SER A 501 -15.83 -9.63 -11.90
CA SER A 501 -16.60 -8.53 -11.31
C SER A 501 -16.01 -8.12 -9.97
N TYR A 502 -15.67 -6.84 -9.83
CA TYR A 502 -15.38 -6.25 -8.53
C TYR A 502 -16.60 -6.30 -7.61
N GLY A 503 -16.36 -6.38 -6.28
CA GLY A 503 -17.39 -6.23 -5.26
C GLY A 503 -17.93 -7.51 -4.63
N ASN A 504 -17.43 -8.70 -4.98
CA ASN A 504 -17.84 -9.97 -4.35
C ASN A 504 -16.64 -10.84 -3.98
N ALA A 505 -16.05 -10.57 -2.81
CA ALA A 505 -14.78 -11.16 -2.40
C ALA A 505 -14.80 -12.70 -2.28
N ASP A 506 -15.98 -13.30 -2.09
CA ASP A 506 -16.19 -14.75 -2.08
C ASP A 506 -15.87 -15.43 -3.45
N ARG A 507 -15.61 -14.62 -4.49
CA ARG A 507 -15.46 -15.00 -5.90
C ARG A 507 -14.15 -14.46 -6.53
N ASP A 508 -13.24 -13.94 -5.71
CA ASP A 508 -11.97 -13.38 -6.19
C ASP A 508 -10.94 -14.45 -6.56
N THR A 509 -10.88 -15.55 -5.80
CA THR A 509 -9.81 -16.57 -5.92
C THR A 509 -10.07 -17.62 -6.99
N TYR A 510 -9.00 -18.07 -7.65
CA TYR A 510 -9.00 -19.16 -8.61
C TYR A 510 -8.71 -20.53 -7.94
N PRO A 511 -9.23 -21.65 -8.49
CA PRO A 511 -10.19 -21.71 -9.58
C PRO A 511 -11.63 -21.41 -9.12
N LEU A 512 -12.43 -20.82 -10.00
CA LEU A 512 -13.85 -20.53 -9.75
C LEU A 512 -14.74 -21.23 -10.78
N GLY A 513 -15.12 -22.48 -10.49
CA GLY A 513 -15.82 -23.33 -11.44
C GLY A 513 -14.90 -23.67 -12.62
N GLU A 514 -15.35 -23.37 -13.85
CA GLU A 514 -14.54 -23.52 -15.08
C GLU A 514 -13.48 -22.43 -15.27
N ARG A 515 -13.43 -21.43 -14.39
CA ARG A 515 -12.43 -20.35 -14.45
C ARG A 515 -11.16 -20.78 -13.72
N ASP A 516 -10.34 -21.56 -14.43
CA ASP A 516 -9.08 -22.15 -13.97
C ASP A 516 -7.84 -21.60 -14.70
N SER A 517 -7.96 -20.47 -15.39
CA SER A 517 -6.92 -19.95 -16.26
C SER A 517 -6.93 -18.43 -16.43
N LEU A 518 -5.73 -17.88 -16.67
CA LEU A 518 -5.45 -16.47 -16.91
C LEU A 518 -4.56 -16.34 -18.14
N THR A 519 -5.07 -15.66 -19.17
CA THR A 519 -4.45 -15.44 -20.49
C THR A 519 -5.01 -14.15 -21.11
N ALA A 520 -4.47 -13.68 -22.25
CA ALA A 520 -5.10 -12.63 -23.05
C ALA A 520 -6.57 -12.92 -23.50
N ASN A 521 -7.03 -14.18 -23.45
CA ASN A 521 -8.34 -14.63 -23.98
C ASN A 521 -9.26 -15.28 -22.93
N SER A 522 -8.90 -15.25 -21.64
CA SER A 522 -9.74 -15.79 -20.55
C SER A 522 -10.74 -14.74 -20.03
N THR A 523 -11.59 -15.14 -19.08
CA THR A 523 -12.48 -14.21 -18.37
C THR A 523 -12.24 -14.33 -16.86
N PRO A 524 -11.61 -13.35 -16.19
CA PRO A 524 -11.00 -12.13 -16.78
C PRO A 524 -9.77 -12.46 -17.65
N ALA A 525 -9.37 -11.49 -18.49
CA ALA A 525 -8.16 -11.57 -19.30
C ALA A 525 -6.98 -10.92 -18.57
N LEU A 526 -5.75 -11.31 -18.92
CA LEU A 526 -4.54 -10.60 -18.52
C LEU A 526 -4.36 -9.34 -19.38
N THR A 527 -5.05 -8.27 -19.00
CA THR A 527 -4.96 -6.93 -19.61
C THR A 527 -3.81 -6.11 -19.04
N LEU A 528 -3.40 -5.06 -19.74
CA LEU A 528 -2.39 -4.11 -19.26
C LEU A 528 -2.91 -2.67 -19.32
N TYR A 529 -2.32 -1.81 -18.51
CA TYR A 529 -2.48 -0.36 -18.56
C TYR A 529 -1.39 0.31 -19.39
N ASN A 530 -0.20 -0.29 -19.48
CA ASN A 530 0.89 0.12 -20.36
C ASN A 530 1.02 -0.83 -21.55
N ALA A 531 1.47 -0.32 -22.69
CA ALA A 531 1.53 -1.10 -23.93
C ALA A 531 2.63 -2.19 -23.87
N ASN A 532 2.32 -3.37 -24.42
CA ASN A 532 3.25 -4.48 -24.62
C ASN A 532 4.07 -4.28 -25.93
N TRP A 533 4.96 -5.23 -26.27
CA TRP A 533 5.94 -5.13 -27.36
C TRP A 533 5.36 -4.93 -28.77
N ASP A 534 4.07 -5.22 -28.97
CA ASP A 534 3.32 -5.02 -30.22
C ASP A 534 2.40 -3.78 -30.18
N ASN A 535 2.40 -3.03 -29.08
CA ASN A 535 1.48 -1.94 -28.73
C ASN A 535 0.05 -2.39 -28.33
N ASN A 536 -0.20 -3.68 -28.10
CA ASN A 536 -1.44 -4.14 -27.47
C ASN A 536 -1.36 -4.05 -25.94
N TYR A 537 -2.53 -4.09 -25.30
CA TYR A 537 -2.69 -3.92 -23.85
C TYR A 537 -3.08 -5.24 -23.17
N VAL A 538 -2.31 -6.30 -23.42
CA VAL A 538 -2.47 -7.65 -22.85
C VAL A 538 -1.14 -8.37 -22.66
N LEU A 539 -1.07 -9.30 -21.70
CA LEU A 539 0.02 -10.28 -21.60
C LEU A 539 -0.33 -11.55 -22.36
N TYR A 540 0.62 -12.03 -23.17
CA TYR A 540 0.48 -13.29 -23.91
C TYR A 540 0.99 -14.51 -23.14
N ASN A 541 1.60 -14.29 -21.97
CA ASN A 541 1.86 -15.27 -20.93
C ASN A 541 0.55 -15.97 -20.51
N LYS A 542 0.64 -17.21 -20.01
CA LYS A 542 -0.55 -18.02 -19.69
C LYS A 542 -0.36 -18.79 -18.41
N VAL A 543 -1.35 -18.70 -17.52
CA VAL A 543 -1.47 -19.55 -16.34
C VAL A 543 -2.68 -20.46 -16.58
N LEU A 544 -2.46 -21.77 -16.62
CA LEU A 544 -3.42 -22.76 -17.13
C LEU A 544 -3.60 -23.95 -16.18
N ASN A 545 -4.83 -24.45 -16.08
CA ASN A 545 -5.20 -25.54 -15.17
C ASN A 545 -4.87 -25.21 -13.70
N ILE A 546 -5.26 -24.03 -13.23
CA ILE A 546 -5.16 -23.63 -11.82
C ILE A 546 -6.07 -24.57 -11.01
N ARG A 547 -5.47 -25.44 -10.21
CA ARG A 547 -6.17 -26.45 -9.41
C ARG A 547 -5.86 -26.20 -7.95
N LYS A 548 -6.87 -26.30 -7.09
CA LYS A 548 -6.73 -26.35 -5.64
C LYS A 548 -7.02 -27.78 -5.17
N ASP A 549 -6.12 -28.36 -4.39
CA ASP A 549 -6.30 -29.70 -3.84
C ASP A 549 -7.18 -29.71 -2.57
N ALA A 550 -7.39 -30.89 -1.99
CA ALA A 550 -8.18 -31.06 -0.76
C ALA A 550 -7.52 -30.44 0.50
N ASN A 551 -6.21 -30.16 0.45
CA ASN A 551 -5.45 -29.52 1.53
C ASN A 551 -5.39 -28.00 1.36
N GLY A 552 -5.89 -27.45 0.24
CA GLY A 552 -5.81 -26.03 -0.09
C GLY A 552 -4.54 -25.62 -0.84
N LEU A 553 -3.70 -26.57 -1.25
CA LEU A 553 -2.51 -26.31 -2.07
C LEU A 553 -2.91 -25.98 -3.51
N ILE A 554 -2.23 -25.01 -4.11
CA ILE A 554 -2.44 -24.61 -5.51
C ILE A 554 -1.45 -25.31 -6.43
N SER A 555 -1.84 -25.56 -7.69
CA SER A 555 -0.96 -26.03 -8.76
C SER A 555 -1.43 -25.47 -10.10
N PHE A 556 -0.51 -25.11 -10.99
CA PHE A 556 -0.81 -24.55 -12.31
C PHE A 556 0.33 -24.78 -13.31
N ASN A 557 0.03 -24.62 -14.60
CA ASN A 557 1.04 -24.59 -15.66
C ASN A 557 1.25 -23.13 -16.08
N TYR A 558 2.50 -22.68 -16.07
CA TYR A 558 2.89 -21.42 -16.67
C TYR A 558 3.44 -21.68 -18.08
N LEU A 559 2.96 -20.90 -19.05
CA LEU A 559 3.58 -20.77 -20.37
C LEU A 559 4.01 -19.31 -20.58
N PRO A 560 5.25 -19.07 -21.05
CA PRO A 560 5.76 -17.73 -21.34
C PRO A 560 5.03 -17.08 -22.53
N ASP A 561 5.16 -15.76 -22.65
CA ASP A 561 4.78 -15.03 -23.87
C ASP A 561 5.46 -15.68 -25.10
N PRO A 562 4.68 -16.13 -26.12
CA PRO A 562 5.21 -16.76 -27.33
C PRO A 562 6.22 -15.93 -28.11
N HIS A 563 6.29 -14.61 -27.92
CA HIS A 563 7.29 -13.75 -28.53
C HIS A 563 8.72 -14.05 -28.04
N PHE A 564 8.86 -14.24 -26.72
CA PHE A 564 10.16 -14.48 -26.07
C PHE A 564 10.50 -15.97 -25.96
N ASN A 565 9.50 -16.84 -26.14
CA ASN A 565 9.67 -18.29 -26.19
C ASN A 565 10.46 -18.73 -27.43
N THR A 566 11.77 -18.68 -27.30
CA THR A 566 12.75 -19.13 -28.31
C THR A 566 13.17 -20.59 -28.10
N ALA A 567 12.38 -21.41 -27.39
CA ALA A 567 12.74 -22.77 -26.99
C ALA A 567 13.16 -23.64 -28.19
N GLY A 568 14.45 -23.96 -28.24
CA GLY A 568 15.09 -24.73 -29.33
C GLY A 568 15.42 -23.92 -30.60
N ILE A 569 15.47 -22.58 -30.54
CA ILE A 569 15.91 -21.68 -31.61
C ILE A 569 17.10 -20.83 -31.12
N GLU A 570 18.31 -21.15 -31.61
CA GLU A 570 19.53 -20.41 -31.26
C GLU A 570 19.65 -19.12 -32.10
N PRO A 571 20.11 -17.99 -31.53
CA PRO A 571 20.31 -16.74 -32.28
C PRO A 571 21.58 -16.75 -33.16
N ALA A 572 22.49 -17.71 -32.95
CA ALA A 572 23.65 -18.02 -33.78
C ALA A 572 24.23 -19.38 -33.36
N PHE A 573 24.77 -20.18 -34.30
CA PHE A 573 25.52 -21.39 -33.96
C PHE A 573 26.98 -21.04 -33.66
N ASN A 574 27.27 -20.72 -32.40
CA ASN A 574 28.64 -20.64 -31.91
C ASN A 574 29.19 -22.07 -31.80
N GLY A 575 29.92 -22.52 -32.82
CA GLY A 575 30.31 -23.92 -32.99
C GLY A 575 31.12 -24.48 -31.82
N ASN A 576 30.48 -25.32 -31.00
CA ASN A 576 31.15 -26.06 -29.93
C ASN A 576 32.17 -27.04 -30.51
N ALA A 577 33.31 -27.19 -29.82
CA ALA A 577 34.49 -27.94 -30.28
C ALA A 577 34.29 -29.46 -30.49
N THR A 578 33.07 -29.98 -30.32
CA THR A 578 32.70 -31.39 -30.41
C THR A 578 31.73 -31.73 -31.54
N ALA A 579 31.09 -30.75 -32.19
CA ALA A 579 30.02 -31.01 -33.16
C ALA A 579 30.05 -30.04 -34.37
N THR A 580 30.07 -30.58 -35.59
CA THR A 580 30.10 -29.82 -36.85
C THR A 580 28.78 -29.92 -37.61
N ILE A 581 28.48 -28.93 -38.46
CA ILE A 581 27.26 -28.91 -39.28
C ILE A 581 27.39 -29.91 -40.45
N VAL A 582 26.51 -30.91 -40.48
CA VAL A 582 26.45 -31.96 -41.52
C VAL A 582 25.48 -31.57 -42.65
N SER A 583 24.37 -30.91 -42.30
CA SER A 583 23.43 -30.36 -43.28
C SER A 583 22.59 -29.23 -42.69
N ILE A 584 22.24 -28.28 -43.56
CA ILE A 584 21.34 -27.16 -43.26
C ILE A 584 20.07 -27.34 -44.09
N TYR A 585 18.90 -27.13 -43.49
CA TYR A 585 17.61 -27.08 -44.18
C TYR A 585 16.89 -25.76 -43.88
N ASN A 586 16.17 -25.21 -44.86
CA ASN A 586 15.28 -24.06 -44.63
C ASN A 586 13.90 -24.52 -44.08
N MET A 587 13.05 -23.57 -43.67
CA MET A 587 11.68 -23.84 -43.20
C MET A 587 10.73 -24.51 -44.21
N ARG A 588 11.14 -24.71 -45.47
CA ARG A 588 10.40 -25.50 -46.48
C ARG A 588 10.90 -26.94 -46.59
N GLY A 589 11.78 -27.37 -45.68
CA GLY A 589 12.42 -28.70 -45.72
C GLY A 589 13.45 -28.87 -46.85
N GLN A 590 13.84 -27.78 -47.51
CA GLN A 590 14.81 -27.83 -48.62
C GLN A 590 16.23 -27.80 -48.05
N ARG A 591 17.06 -28.79 -48.41
CA ARG A 591 18.48 -28.82 -48.02
C ARG A 591 19.23 -27.70 -48.74
N MET A 592 19.97 -26.89 -48.00
CA MET A 592 20.85 -25.87 -48.57
C MET A 592 22.10 -26.51 -49.17
N SER A 593 22.70 -25.86 -50.17
CA SER A 593 23.93 -26.31 -50.84
C SER A 593 25.21 -26.12 -50.03
N THR A 594 25.11 -25.56 -48.81
CA THR A 594 26.23 -25.23 -47.92
C THR A 594 26.00 -25.78 -46.51
N THR A 595 27.09 -26.05 -45.80
CA THR A 595 27.12 -26.32 -44.35
C THR A 595 27.61 -25.12 -43.54
N GLN A 596 27.89 -23.99 -44.17
CA GLN A 596 28.19 -22.72 -43.51
C GLN A 596 26.94 -21.85 -43.41
N LEU A 597 26.75 -21.19 -42.26
CA LEU A 597 25.68 -20.20 -42.04
C LEU A 597 25.96 -18.87 -42.74
N ASN A 598 27.24 -18.48 -42.82
CA ASN A 598 27.64 -17.22 -43.43
C ASN A 598 27.30 -17.22 -44.93
N GLY A 599 26.54 -16.21 -45.37
CA GLY A 599 26.08 -16.10 -46.76
C GLY A 599 24.72 -16.77 -47.05
N LEU A 600 24.07 -17.36 -46.05
CA LEU A 600 22.64 -17.69 -46.14
C LEU A 600 21.78 -16.41 -46.06
N PRO A 601 20.63 -16.34 -46.75
CA PRO A 601 19.63 -15.31 -46.51
C PRO A 601 19.14 -15.30 -45.05
N HIS A 602 18.64 -14.16 -44.60
CA HIS A 602 18.16 -13.99 -43.23
C HIS A 602 16.90 -14.86 -43.03
N GLY A 603 16.83 -15.62 -41.94
CA GLY A 603 15.74 -16.58 -41.71
C GLY A 603 16.07 -17.71 -40.74
N LEU A 604 15.10 -18.59 -40.52
CA LEU A 604 15.21 -19.76 -39.64
C LEU A 604 15.63 -21.01 -40.42
N TYR A 605 16.62 -21.73 -39.87
CA TYR A 605 17.20 -22.93 -40.46
C TYR A 605 17.26 -24.08 -39.45
N LEU A 606 17.23 -25.31 -39.94
CA LEU A 606 17.52 -26.53 -39.16
C LEU A 606 18.95 -26.99 -39.47
N LEU A 607 19.77 -27.17 -38.45
CA LEU A 607 21.13 -27.70 -38.55
C LEU A 607 21.16 -29.11 -37.97
N ASN A 608 21.52 -30.10 -38.80
CA ASN A 608 21.88 -31.43 -38.31
C ASN A 608 23.38 -31.45 -38.03
N LEU A 609 23.76 -31.91 -36.85
CA LEU A 609 25.13 -31.90 -36.35
C LEU A 609 25.77 -33.30 -36.34
N SER A 610 27.10 -33.36 -36.30
CA SER A 610 27.88 -34.61 -36.33
C SER A 610 27.73 -35.49 -35.08
N ASP A 611 27.13 -34.97 -34.01
CA ASP A 611 26.75 -35.71 -32.79
C ASP A 611 25.37 -36.39 -32.91
N GLY A 612 24.68 -36.22 -34.04
CA GLY A 612 23.34 -36.75 -34.29
C GLY A 612 22.20 -35.83 -33.81
N THR A 613 22.50 -34.66 -33.23
CA THR A 613 21.47 -33.70 -32.81
C THR A 613 20.99 -32.81 -33.96
N THR A 614 19.76 -32.29 -33.84
CA THR A 614 19.23 -31.24 -34.71
C THR A 614 18.97 -29.98 -33.89
N ARG A 615 19.49 -28.83 -34.34
CA ARG A 615 19.21 -27.51 -33.74
C ARG A 615 18.46 -26.63 -34.73
N LYS A 616 17.65 -25.68 -34.24
CA LYS A 616 17.08 -24.62 -35.08
C LYS A 616 17.89 -23.34 -34.83
N VAL A 617 18.23 -22.59 -35.87
CA VAL A 617 19.10 -21.40 -35.75
C VAL A 617 18.60 -20.27 -36.66
N VAL A 618 18.57 -19.04 -36.14
CA VAL A 618 18.28 -17.85 -36.94
C VAL A 618 19.58 -17.30 -37.55
N VAL A 619 19.58 -17.09 -38.86
CA VAL A 619 20.54 -16.22 -39.56
C VAL A 619 19.94 -14.82 -39.58
N LYS A 620 20.69 -13.83 -39.07
CA LYS A 620 20.27 -12.43 -38.89
C LYS A 620 20.95 -11.49 -39.87
#